data_AF-A0A5Y2QCM4-F1
#
_entry.id   AF-A0A5Y2QCM4-F1
#
_cell.length_a   1.000
_cell.length_b   1.000
_cell.length_c   1.000
_cell.angle_alpha   90.00
_cell.angle_beta   90.00
_cell.angle_gamma   90.00
#
_symmetry.space_group_name_H-M   'P 1'
#
loop_
_entity.id
_entity.type
_entity.pdbx_description
1 polymer ?
#
loop_
_entity_poly.entity_id
_entity_poly.type
_entity_poly.pdbx_seq_one_letter_code
_entity_poly.pdbx_strand_id
1 'polypeptide(L)'
;MQTQYSHPHRATPSQPSPVEIWQKLLTHLLAKHYGLELSDTPFSVEKVIQEHIDAGITLANAVNFIVEKYELVRIDRKGFSWQEQSPYLRAVDILRARQATGLLRRQRYLAAH
;
A
#
# COMPACT_ATOMS: atom_id res chain seq x y z
N MET A 1 -53.14 6.00 10.28
CA MET A 1 -52.09 4.96 10.35
C MET A 1 -50.91 5.43 9.50
N GLN A 2 -49.88 6.02 10.11
CA GLN A 2 -48.65 6.46 9.43
C GLN A 2 -47.56 5.43 9.69
N THR A 3 -46.99 4.84 8.64
CA THR A 3 -45.79 4.00 8.74
C THR A 3 -44.56 4.87 8.49
N GLN A 4 -43.85 5.22 9.57
CA GLN A 4 -42.53 5.85 9.49
C GLN A 4 -41.52 4.82 8.97
N TYR A 5 -41.03 5.04 7.74
CA TYR A 5 -39.88 4.32 7.23
C TYR A 5 -38.61 4.90 7.86
N SER A 6 -38.10 4.24 8.89
CA SER A 6 -36.74 4.46 9.39
C SER A 6 -35.75 4.06 8.30
N HIS A 7 -35.22 5.05 7.59
CA HIS A 7 -34.15 4.83 6.64
C HIS A 7 -32.89 4.44 7.41
N PRO A 8 -32.20 3.32 7.07
CA PRO A 8 -30.94 2.99 7.70
C PRO A 8 -29.93 4.10 7.40
N HIS A 9 -29.32 4.63 8.46
CA HIS A 9 -28.27 5.64 8.39
C HIS A 9 -27.11 5.05 7.58
N ARG A 10 -26.99 5.44 6.30
CA ARG A 10 -25.87 5.05 5.45
C ARG A 10 -24.61 5.64 6.06
N ALA A 11 -23.85 4.80 6.78
CA ALA A 11 -22.50 5.13 7.20
C ALA A 11 -21.68 5.47 5.94
N THR A 12 -21.30 6.73 5.82
CA THR A 12 -20.30 7.13 4.83
C THR A 12 -19.02 6.37 5.14
N PRO A 13 -18.43 5.63 4.19
CA PRO A 13 -17.12 5.02 4.43
C PRO A 13 -16.14 6.15 4.76
N SER A 14 -15.60 6.15 5.97
CA SER A 14 -14.55 7.08 6.39
C SER A 14 -13.38 6.94 5.42
N GLN A 15 -12.94 8.06 4.87
CA GLN A 15 -11.74 8.07 4.04
C GLN A 15 -10.56 7.63 4.92
N PRO A 16 -9.77 6.63 4.51
CA PRO A 16 -8.66 6.15 5.33
C PRO A 16 -7.59 7.24 5.48
N SER A 17 -6.95 7.27 6.65
CA SER A 17 -5.86 8.19 6.94
C SER A 17 -4.64 7.90 6.05
N PRO A 18 -3.74 8.87 5.84
CA PRO A 18 -2.49 8.63 5.11
C PRO A 18 -1.67 7.45 5.66
N VAL A 19 -1.61 7.31 6.99
CA VAL A 19 -0.94 6.19 7.65
C VAL A 19 -1.61 4.86 7.32
N GLU A 20 -2.94 4.78 7.42
CA GLU A 20 -3.69 3.55 7.10
C GLU A 20 -3.51 3.14 5.64
N ILE A 21 -3.47 4.12 4.73
CA ILE A 21 -3.14 3.92 3.32
C ILE A 21 -1.74 3.32 3.17
N TRP A 22 -0.75 3.88 3.87
CA TRP A 22 0.62 3.37 3.85
C TRP A 22 0.71 1.96 4.43
N GLN A 23 0.12 1.68 5.59
CA GLN A 23 0.11 0.35 6.21
C GLN A 23 -0.46 -0.71 5.26
N LYS A 24 -1.57 -0.42 4.59
CA LYS A 24 -2.17 -1.34 3.59
C LYS A 24 -1.22 -1.62 2.43
N LEU A 25 -0.57 -0.57 1.90
CA LEU A 25 0.36 -0.72 0.78
C LEU A 25 1.64 -1.44 1.19
N LEU A 26 2.22 -1.10 2.35
CA LEU A 26 3.41 -1.75 2.90
C LEU A 26 3.17 -3.22 3.15
N THR A 27 2.06 -3.58 3.79
CA THR A 27 1.67 -4.98 4.04
C THR A 27 1.66 -5.77 2.73
N HIS A 28 1.03 -5.22 1.67
CA HIS A 28 0.99 -5.90 0.37
C HIS A 28 2.37 -6.00 -0.29
N LEU A 29 3.15 -4.90 -0.28
CA LEU A 29 4.46 -4.85 -0.92
C LEU A 29 5.47 -5.80 -0.25
N LEU A 30 5.53 -5.79 1.08
CA LEU A 30 6.45 -6.60 1.88
C LEU A 30 6.15 -8.09 1.71
N ALA A 31 4.89 -8.48 1.90
CA ALA A 31 4.49 -9.89 1.79
C ALA A 31 4.73 -10.41 0.37
N LYS A 32 4.40 -9.61 -0.64
CA LYS A 32 4.53 -10.03 -2.04
C LYS A 32 5.98 -10.12 -2.49
N HIS A 33 6.78 -9.08 -2.23
CA HIS A 33 8.09 -8.94 -2.85
C HIS A 33 9.23 -9.52 -2.01
N TYR A 34 9.07 -9.62 -0.68
CA TYR A 34 10.12 -10.04 0.23
C TYR A 34 9.68 -11.13 1.22
N GLY A 35 8.40 -11.50 1.24
CA GLY A 35 7.87 -12.51 2.16
C GLY A 35 7.85 -12.05 3.62
N LEU A 36 7.83 -10.74 3.86
CA LEU A 36 7.84 -10.14 5.20
C LEU A 36 6.45 -9.69 5.61
N GLU A 37 6.13 -9.81 6.89
CA GLU A 37 4.98 -9.14 7.49
C GLU A 37 5.34 -7.70 7.89
N LEU A 38 4.33 -6.84 8.07
CA LEU A 38 4.57 -5.46 8.50
C LEU A 38 5.26 -5.42 9.89
N SER A 39 4.91 -6.36 10.76
CA SER A 39 5.48 -6.59 12.10
C SER A 39 7.00 -6.86 12.09
N ASP A 40 7.52 -7.46 11.01
CA ASP A 40 8.95 -7.75 10.86
C ASP A 40 9.77 -6.51 10.48
N THR A 41 9.11 -5.37 10.26
CA THR A 41 9.75 -4.14 9.77
C THR A 41 9.57 -2.99 10.75
N PRO A 42 10.45 -1.95 10.67
CA PRO A 42 10.26 -0.71 11.44
C PRO A 42 8.92 -0.01 11.18
N PHE A 43 8.24 -0.32 10.07
CA PHE A 43 6.94 0.25 9.73
C PHE A 43 5.77 -0.33 10.53
N SER A 44 6.00 -1.33 11.38
CA SER A 44 5.01 -1.75 12.39
C SER A 44 4.66 -0.63 13.38
N VAL A 45 5.57 0.33 13.55
CA VAL A 45 5.37 1.52 14.38
C VAL A 45 4.78 2.65 13.52
N GLU A 46 3.54 3.03 13.82
CA GLU A 46 2.82 4.10 13.10
C GLU A 46 3.59 5.41 13.04
N LYS A 47 4.28 5.79 14.12
CA LYS A 47 5.10 7.01 14.17
C LYS A 47 6.19 7.02 13.09
N VAL A 48 6.81 5.87 12.82
CA VAL A 48 7.83 5.75 11.76
C VAL A 48 7.21 6.03 10.40
N ILE A 49 6.02 5.51 10.12
CA ILE A 49 5.29 5.80 8.88
C ILE A 49 4.97 7.31 8.78
N GLN A 50 4.46 7.91 9.86
CA GLN A 50 4.11 9.32 9.89
C GLN A 50 5.33 10.21 9.59
N GLU A 51 6.48 9.93 10.21
CA GLU A 51 7.73 10.68 9.96
C GLU A 51 8.16 10.62 8.49
N HIS A 52 8.01 9.47 7.82
CA HIS A 52 8.31 9.34 6.39
C HIS A 52 7.34 10.15 5.53
N ILE A 53 6.05 10.16 5.90
CA ILE A 53 5.04 10.97 5.22
C ILE A 53 5.36 12.46 5.37
N ASP A 54 5.67 12.90 6.59
CA ASP A 54 5.96 14.31 6.91
C ASP A 54 7.26 14.78 6.23
N ALA A 55 8.24 13.89 6.11
CA ALA A 55 9.47 14.12 5.34
C ALA A 55 9.27 14.10 3.81
N GLY A 56 8.07 13.79 3.32
CA GLY A 56 7.77 13.70 1.88
C GLY A 56 8.44 12.51 1.19
N ILE A 57 8.84 11.48 1.94
CA ILE A 57 9.50 10.29 1.40
C ILE A 57 8.46 9.46 0.65
N THR A 58 8.83 8.99 -0.55
CA THR A 58 7.95 8.11 -1.32
C THR A 58 7.92 6.71 -0.71
N LEU A 59 6.79 6.02 -0.85
CA LEU A 59 6.62 4.64 -0.37
C LEU A 59 7.70 3.70 -0.92
N ALA A 60 8.10 3.87 -2.19
CA ALA A 60 9.15 3.07 -2.81
C ALA A 60 10.51 3.33 -2.17
N ASN A 61 10.86 4.60 -1.92
CA ASN A 61 12.12 4.95 -1.28
C ASN A 61 12.18 4.44 0.16
N ALA A 62 11.09 4.54 0.91
CA ALA A 62 11.02 4.02 2.28
C ALA A 62 11.29 2.51 2.31
N VAL A 63 10.66 1.74 1.42
CA VAL A 63 10.93 0.29 1.31
C VAL A 63 12.34 0.01 0.79
N ASN A 64 12.79 0.73 -0.24
CA ASN A 64 14.12 0.54 -0.81
C ASN A 64 15.25 0.82 0.21
N PHE A 65 15.02 1.75 1.15
CA PHE A 65 15.95 2.01 2.24
C PHE A 65 16.11 0.80 3.16
N ILE A 66 15.02 0.12 3.54
CA ILE A 66 15.13 -1.10 4.36
C ILE A 66 15.69 -2.28 3.55
N VAL A 67 15.43 -2.33 2.23
CA VAL A 67 16.01 -3.32 1.33
C VAL A 67 17.52 -3.21 1.28
N GLU A 68 18.04 -1.99 1.17
CA GLU A 68 19.48 -1.73 1.21
C GLU A 68 20.06 -2.02 2.59
N LYS A 69 19.43 -1.49 3.66
CA LYS A 69 19.91 -1.62 5.04
C LYS A 69 19.99 -3.06 5.54
N TYR A 70 19.04 -3.91 5.14
CA TYR A 70 18.94 -5.31 5.58
C TYR A 70 19.25 -6.31 4.47
N GLU A 71 19.79 -5.85 3.34
CA GLU A 71 20.16 -6.67 2.17
C GLU A 71 19.04 -7.62 1.72
N LEU A 72 17.80 -7.12 1.68
CA LEU A 72 16.63 -7.94 1.38
C LEU A 72 16.64 -8.43 -0.08
N VAL A 73 16.37 -9.73 -0.24
CA VAL A 73 16.29 -10.36 -1.56
C VAL A 73 14.84 -10.42 -2.03
N ARG A 74 14.61 -10.04 -3.28
CA ARG A 74 13.28 -10.02 -3.90
C ARG A 74 12.87 -11.42 -4.36
N ILE A 75 11.68 -11.89 -3.95
CA ILE A 75 11.24 -13.30 -4.12
C ILE A 75 10.12 -13.52 -5.16
N ASP A 76 9.42 -12.47 -5.59
CA ASP A 76 8.27 -12.58 -6.50
C ASP A 76 8.64 -12.85 -7.96
N ARG A 77 9.93 -12.70 -8.31
CA ARG A 77 10.41 -12.88 -9.67
C ARG A 77 11.02 -14.26 -9.84
N LYS A 78 10.18 -15.27 -10.05
CA LYS A 78 10.61 -16.60 -10.52
C LYS A 78 10.52 -16.64 -12.04
N GLY A 79 11.68 -16.55 -12.71
CA GLY A 79 11.80 -16.67 -14.17
C GLY A 79 13.27 -16.81 -14.61
N PHE A 80 13.49 -17.38 -15.80
CA PHE A 80 14.80 -17.65 -16.42
C PHE A 80 15.54 -16.36 -16.84
N SER A 81 15.81 -15.44 -15.92
CA SER A 81 16.68 -14.30 -16.19
C SER A 81 18.08 -14.62 -15.67
N TRP A 82 19.01 -14.80 -16.60
CA TRP A 82 20.46 -14.82 -16.33
C TRP A 82 21.00 -13.45 -15.87
N GLN A 83 20.12 -12.45 -15.73
CA GLN A 83 20.45 -11.14 -15.18
C GLN A 83 20.14 -11.09 -13.67
N GLU A 84 21.06 -10.51 -12.91
CA GLU A 84 20.87 -10.16 -11.51
C GLU A 84 19.59 -9.32 -11.35
N GLN A 85 18.63 -9.86 -10.62
CA GLN A 85 17.36 -9.18 -10.40
C GLN A 85 17.55 -8.09 -9.34
N SER A 86 17.33 -6.84 -9.73
CA SER A 86 17.39 -5.72 -8.79
C SER A 86 16.45 -5.98 -7.60
N PRO A 87 16.96 -5.88 -6.35
CA PRO A 87 16.15 -6.10 -5.15
C PRO A 87 15.13 -4.98 -4.95
N TYR A 88 15.34 -3.80 -5.54
CA TYR A 88 14.54 -2.61 -5.31
C TYR A 88 13.14 -2.66 -5.94
N LEU A 89 12.20 -1.99 -5.26
CA LEU A 89 10.88 -1.68 -5.79
C LEU A 89 10.95 -0.57 -6.84
N ARG A 90 10.10 -0.70 -7.85
CA ARG A 90 9.89 0.28 -8.92
C ARG A 90 8.50 0.90 -8.82
N ALA A 91 8.28 2.01 -9.52
CA ALA A 91 6.97 2.67 -9.57
C ALA A 91 5.82 1.74 -10.00
N VAL A 92 6.09 0.78 -10.89
CA VAL A 92 5.09 -0.24 -11.31
C VAL A 92 4.65 -1.15 -10.16
N ASP A 93 5.53 -1.43 -9.20
CA ASP A 93 5.20 -2.25 -8.03
C ASP A 93 4.22 -1.48 -7.13
N ILE A 94 4.44 -0.17 -6.94
CA ILE A 94 3.53 0.71 -6.19
C ILE A 94 2.16 0.81 -6.86
N LEU A 95 2.12 0.96 -8.19
CA LEU A 95 0.87 1.02 -8.94
C LEU A 95 0.07 -0.28 -8.78
N ARG A 96 0.73 -1.43 -8.91
CA ARG A 96 0.12 -2.76 -8.73
C ARG A 96 -0.37 -2.96 -7.30
N ALA A 97 0.37 -2.50 -6.29
CA ALA A 97 -0.06 -2.56 -4.89
C ALA A 97 -1.32 -1.72 -4.63
N ARG A 98 -1.41 -0.51 -5.21
CA ARG A 98 -2.62 0.31 -5.15
C ARG A 98 -3.82 -0.37 -5.82
N GLN A 99 -3.60 -1.06 -6.92
CA GLN A 99 -4.65 -1.83 -7.59
C GLN A 99 -5.14 -2.99 -6.73
N ALA A 100 -4.21 -3.79 -6.19
CA ALA A 100 -4.53 -4.95 -5.36
C ALA A 100 -5.23 -4.59 -4.05
N THR A 101 -4.92 -3.42 -3.49
CA THR A 101 -5.52 -2.92 -2.24
C THR A 101 -6.80 -2.10 -2.45
N GLY A 102 -7.26 -1.93 -3.70
CA GLY A 102 -8.44 -1.12 -4.01
C GLY A 102 -8.28 0.38 -3.77
N LEU A 103 -7.04 0.84 -3.59
CA LEU A 103 -6.68 2.25 -3.35
C LEU A 103 -6.46 3.05 -4.63
N LEU A 104 -6.61 2.44 -5.80
CA LEU A 104 -6.75 3.20 -7.04
C LEU A 104 -8.00 4.05 -6.94
N ARG A 105 -7.82 5.38 -7.07
CA ARG A 105 -8.94 6.30 -7.31
C ARG A 105 -9.65 5.83 -8.58
N ARG A 106 -10.76 5.10 -8.40
CA ARG A 106 -11.67 4.82 -9.50
C ARG A 106 -12.26 6.17 -9.89
N GLN A 107 -11.77 6.76 -10.97
CA GLN A 107 -12.37 7.95 -11.55
C GLN A 107 -13.77 7.52 -12.01
N ARG A 108 -14.76 7.73 -11.14
CA ARG A 108 -16.17 7.56 -11.48
C ARG A 108 -16.48 8.67 -12.46
N TYR A 109 -16.30 8.40 -13.76
CA TYR A 109 -17.01 9.14 -14.78
C TYR A 109 -18.49 8.87 -14.52
N LEU A 110 -19.14 9.78 -13.81
CA LEU A 110 -20.59 9.89 -13.84
C LEU A 110 -20.91 10.32 -15.27
N ALA A 111 -21.21 9.35 -16.14
CA ALA A 111 -21.97 9.65 -17.34
C ALA A 111 -23.33 10.16 -16.85
N ALA A 112 -23.46 11.48 -16.75
CA ALA A 112 -24.74 12.13 -16.65
C ALA A 112 -25.43 11.96 -18.02
N HIS A 113 -26.67 11.48 -17.92
CA HIS A 113 -27.73 11.31 -18.91
C HIS A 113 -27.55 11.94 -20.29
#